data_AF-A0A2H3APT4-F1
#
_entry.id   AF-A0A2H3APT4-F1
#
_cell.length_a   1.000
_cell.length_b   1.000
_cell.length_c   1.000
_cell.angle_alpha   90.00
_cell.angle_beta   90.00
_cell.angle_gamma   90.00
#
_symmetry.space_group_name_H-M   'P 1'
#
loop_
_entity.id
_entity.type
_entity.pdbx_description
1 polymer ?
#
loop_
_entity_poly.entity_id
_entity_poly.type
_entity_poly.pdbx_seq_one_letter_code
_entity_poly.pdbx_strand_id
1 'polypeptide(L)'
;MSLCPGYLQVNAFGPDDDYEEGEEIFYVTLELGNVEPVLIPSCDSYHLVCLDTPTPFLQLAGTVLKGRHETLGTELLFSEYSSDLGVSYMESTRRRICFREVRLEEKGKAKAKADACQLVLDRITGKLAPLPRRRRTRKMDVVPEDY
;
A
#
# COMPACT_ATOMS: atom_id res chain seq x y z
N MET A 1 30.30 -7.38 -41.62
CA MET A 1 30.21 -6.08 -40.93
C MET A 1 28.95 -6.11 -40.08
N SER A 2 29.04 -5.90 -38.76
CA SER A 2 27.85 -5.78 -37.93
C SER A 2 27.46 -4.30 -37.81
N LEU A 3 26.17 -4.01 -37.74
CA LEU A 3 25.62 -2.63 -37.76
C LEU A 3 25.91 -1.85 -36.46
N CYS A 4 26.35 -2.53 -35.39
CA CYS A 4 26.71 -1.93 -34.11
C CYS A 4 27.91 -2.68 -33.50
N PRO A 5 29.00 -2.00 -33.11
CA PRO A 5 30.14 -2.64 -32.43
C PRO A 5 29.70 -3.40 -31.17
N GLY A 6 30.19 -4.62 -30.99
CA GLY A 6 29.88 -5.47 -29.83
C GLY A 6 28.68 -6.41 -30.00
N TYR A 7 27.95 -6.32 -31.11
CA TYR A 7 26.81 -7.20 -31.40
C TYR A 7 27.06 -8.06 -32.64
N LEU A 8 26.74 -9.35 -32.53
CA LEU A 8 26.81 -10.33 -33.61
C LEU A 8 25.40 -10.62 -34.12
N GLN A 9 25.18 -10.40 -35.42
CA GLN A 9 23.94 -10.81 -36.07
C GLN A 9 23.89 -12.34 -36.14
N VAL A 10 22.82 -12.93 -35.62
CA VAL A 10 22.56 -14.37 -35.68
C VAL A 10 21.33 -14.65 -36.53
N ASN A 11 21.34 -15.76 -37.27
CA ASN A 11 20.22 -16.17 -38.13
C ASN A 11 19.13 -16.94 -37.37
N ALA A 12 19.46 -17.43 -36.17
CA ALA A 12 18.55 -18.06 -35.24
C ALA A 12 19.13 -17.96 -33.83
N PHE A 13 18.27 -17.89 -32.83
CA PHE A 13 18.66 -18.04 -31.43
C PHE A 13 18.87 -19.53 -31.11
N GLY A 14 19.56 -19.82 -30.01
CA GLY A 14 19.67 -21.20 -29.49
C GLY A 14 18.30 -21.75 -29.07
N PRO A 15 18.20 -23.06 -28.77
CA PRO A 15 16.98 -23.63 -28.22
C PRO A 15 16.58 -22.92 -26.91
N ASP A 16 15.29 -22.67 -26.73
CA ASP A 16 14.67 -22.00 -25.57
C ASP A 16 14.65 -22.92 -24.31
N ASP A 17 15.71 -23.69 -24.08
CA ASP A 17 15.78 -24.70 -23.00
C ASP A 17 15.99 -24.07 -21.60
N ASP A 18 16.28 -22.77 -21.52
CA ASP A 18 16.55 -22.04 -20.27
C ASP A 18 15.31 -21.33 -19.69
N TYR A 19 14.14 -21.46 -20.32
CA TYR A 19 12.89 -20.92 -19.77
C TYR A 19 12.27 -21.96 -18.83
N GLU A 20 12.32 -21.72 -17.53
CA GLU A 20 11.64 -22.59 -16.55
C GLU A 20 10.13 -22.62 -16.83
N GLU A 21 9.59 -23.78 -17.21
CA GLU A 21 8.16 -24.00 -17.48
C GLU A 21 7.28 -24.00 -16.21
N GLY A 22 7.70 -23.30 -15.15
CA GLY A 22 7.06 -23.29 -13.83
C GLY A 22 6.19 -22.06 -13.56
N GLU A 23 5.10 -22.25 -12.83
CA GLU A 23 4.38 -21.13 -12.21
C GLU A 23 5.26 -20.52 -11.09
N GLU A 24 5.59 -19.24 -11.21
CA GLU A 24 6.38 -18.54 -10.20
C GLU A 24 5.50 -18.17 -9.00
N ILE A 25 5.63 -18.94 -7.92
CA ILE A 25 4.92 -18.71 -6.66
C ILE A 25 5.76 -17.78 -5.78
N PHE A 26 5.13 -16.73 -5.27
CA PHE A 26 5.76 -15.82 -4.31
C PHE A 26 4.93 -15.71 -3.03
N TYR A 27 5.62 -15.66 -1.90
CA TYR A 27 5.00 -15.42 -0.60
C TYR A 27 5.01 -13.93 -0.28
N VAL A 28 3.91 -13.43 0.30
CA VAL A 28 3.76 -12.03 0.71
C VAL A 28 3.31 -12.00 2.17
N THR A 29 4.03 -11.24 2.99
CA THR A 29 3.65 -11.03 4.39
C THR A 29 2.64 -9.89 4.50
N LEU A 30 1.47 -10.16 5.10
CA LEU A 30 0.44 -9.15 5.35
C LEU A 30 0.52 -8.68 6.80
N GLU A 31 0.95 -7.44 7.00
CA GLU A 31 1.01 -6.82 8.32
C GLU A 31 -0.30 -6.07 8.59
N LEU A 32 -1.14 -6.61 9.47
CA LEU A 32 -2.51 -6.12 9.70
C LEU A 32 -2.62 -4.98 10.75
N GLY A 33 -1.49 -4.52 11.30
CA GLY A 33 -1.48 -3.45 12.30
C GLY A 33 -2.31 -3.81 13.55
N ASN A 34 -3.23 -2.92 13.94
CA ASN A 34 -4.04 -3.03 15.16
C ASN A 34 -5.29 -3.92 15.01
N VAL A 35 -5.36 -4.79 14.01
CA VAL A 35 -6.44 -5.78 13.93
C VAL A 35 -6.39 -6.68 15.15
N GLU A 36 -7.54 -6.85 15.81
CA GLU A 36 -7.64 -7.72 16.99
C GLU A 36 -7.27 -9.16 16.60
N PRO A 37 -6.27 -9.79 17.25
CA PRO A 37 -5.78 -11.11 16.84
C PRO A 37 -6.85 -12.20 16.80
N VAL A 38 -7.90 -12.07 17.61
CA VAL A 38 -9.04 -13.01 17.67
C VAL A 38 -9.91 -12.94 16.41
N LEU A 39 -9.89 -11.82 15.68
CA LEU A 39 -10.64 -11.66 14.44
C LEU A 39 -10.08 -12.52 13.32
N ILE A 40 -8.76 -12.71 13.27
CA ILE A 40 -8.11 -13.46 12.17
C ILE A 40 -8.59 -14.92 12.10
N PRO A 41 -8.55 -15.73 13.16
CA PRO A 41 -9.02 -17.11 13.13
C PRO A 41 -10.55 -17.24 13.12
N SER A 42 -11.30 -16.18 13.42
CA SER A 42 -12.77 -16.18 13.38
C SER A 42 -13.35 -15.69 12.05
N CYS A 43 -12.50 -15.26 11.11
CA CYS A 43 -12.93 -14.88 9.77
C CYS A 43 -12.92 -16.10 8.84
N ASP A 44 -14.10 -16.49 8.36
CA ASP A 44 -14.24 -17.57 7.37
C ASP A 44 -13.86 -17.14 5.95
N SER A 45 -13.64 -15.83 5.73
CA SER A 45 -13.31 -15.28 4.41
C SER A 45 -12.53 -13.96 4.52
N TYR A 46 -11.67 -13.72 3.53
CA TYR A 46 -11.03 -12.44 3.28
C TYR A 46 -11.09 -12.11 1.78
N HIS A 47 -11.10 -10.82 1.44
CA HIS A 47 -11.04 -10.35 0.05
C HIS A 47 -9.88 -9.41 -0.14
N LEU A 48 -8.96 -9.76 -1.04
CA LEU A 48 -7.85 -8.92 -1.46
C LEU A 48 -8.10 -8.40 -2.87
N VAL A 49 -7.86 -7.11 -3.07
CA VAL A 49 -7.92 -6.47 -4.39
C VAL A 49 -6.72 -5.58 -4.62
N CYS A 50 -6.33 -5.45 -5.89
CA CYS A 50 -5.30 -4.52 -6.36
C CYS A 50 -3.91 -4.78 -5.75
N LEU A 51 -3.52 -6.06 -5.59
CA LEU A 51 -2.20 -6.49 -5.08
C LEU A 51 -1.03 -6.04 -5.97
N ASP A 52 -1.30 -5.74 -7.22
CA ASP A 52 -0.39 -5.21 -8.24
C ASP A 52 -0.25 -3.69 -8.17
N THR A 53 -1.10 -3.01 -7.41
CA THR A 53 -1.10 -1.55 -7.30
C THR A 53 -0.33 -1.08 -6.06
N PRO A 54 0.15 0.17 -6.03
CA PRO A 54 0.79 0.73 -4.83
C PRO A 54 -0.13 0.77 -3.59
N THR A 55 -1.45 0.62 -3.77
CA THR A 55 -2.47 0.72 -2.72
C THR A 55 -3.45 -0.46 -2.78
N PRO A 56 -3.05 -1.66 -2.34
CA PRO A 56 -3.96 -2.79 -2.24
C PRO A 56 -5.03 -2.53 -1.17
N PHE A 57 -6.15 -3.25 -1.25
CA PHE A 57 -7.17 -3.24 -0.21
C PHE A 57 -7.46 -4.67 0.25
N LEU A 58 -7.68 -4.80 1.55
CA LEU A 58 -8.07 -6.04 2.21
C LEU A 58 -9.38 -5.79 2.94
N GLN A 59 -10.38 -6.62 2.66
CA GLN A 59 -11.56 -6.73 3.49
C GLN A 59 -11.45 -7.99 4.34
N LEU A 60 -11.50 -7.81 5.66
CA LEU A 60 -11.51 -8.87 6.65
C LEU A 60 -12.79 -8.74 7.46
N ALA A 61 -13.73 -9.67 7.28
CA ALA A 61 -15.10 -9.56 7.78
C ALA A 61 -15.75 -8.20 7.43
N GLY A 62 -16.04 -7.37 8.44
CA GLY A 62 -16.64 -6.04 8.29
C GLY A 62 -15.62 -4.89 8.20
N THR A 63 -14.32 -5.17 8.33
CA THR A 63 -13.27 -4.16 8.38
C THR A 63 -12.60 -4.01 7.02
N VAL A 64 -12.46 -2.76 6.56
CA VAL A 64 -11.76 -2.45 5.31
C VAL A 64 -10.40 -1.85 5.64
N LEU A 65 -9.36 -2.43 5.07
CA LEU A 65 -7.97 -2.08 5.29
C LEU A 65 -7.36 -1.60 3.97
N LYS A 66 -6.64 -0.48 4.02
CA LYS A 66 -5.83 0.02 2.91
C LYS A 66 -4.37 -0.35 3.16
N GLY A 67 -3.77 -1.02 2.19
CA GLY A 67 -2.39 -1.47 2.23
C GLY A 67 -1.43 -0.51 1.55
N ARG A 68 -0.15 -0.71 1.85
CA ARG A 68 1.00 -0.11 1.18
C ARG A 68 2.11 -1.16 1.10
N HIS A 69 2.70 -1.32 -0.07
CA HIS A 69 3.87 -2.18 -0.24
C HIS A 69 5.07 -1.60 0.50
N GLU A 70 5.78 -2.47 1.22
CA GLU A 70 7.00 -2.15 1.94
C GLU A 70 8.05 -3.23 1.68
N THR A 71 9.30 -2.80 1.49
CA THR A 71 10.42 -3.69 1.15
C THR A 71 11.56 -3.41 2.13
N LEU A 72 11.61 -4.15 3.24
CA LEU A 72 12.71 -4.04 4.21
C LEU A 72 13.19 -5.43 4.61
N GLY A 73 14.43 -5.75 4.23
CA GLY A 73 15.10 -6.99 4.61
C GLY A 73 14.61 -8.24 3.86
N THR A 74 14.93 -9.40 4.43
CA THR A 74 14.45 -10.72 3.99
C THR A 74 13.87 -11.42 5.21
N GLU A 75 12.65 -11.90 5.07
CA GLU A 75 11.93 -12.67 6.07
C GLU A 75 12.06 -14.15 5.75
N LEU A 76 12.22 -14.97 6.78
CA LEU A 76 12.30 -16.42 6.66
C LEU A 76 11.00 -17.01 7.22
N LEU A 77 10.27 -17.75 6.39
CA LEU A 77 9.04 -18.42 6.74
C LEU A 77 9.35 -19.87 7.14
N PHE A 78 8.82 -20.28 8.28
CA PHE A 78 8.91 -21.64 8.76
C PHE A 78 7.51 -22.18 9.02
N SER A 79 7.33 -23.48 8.80
CA SER A 79 6.03 -24.14 8.95
C SER A 79 6.12 -25.42 9.77
N GLU A 80 5.02 -25.76 10.44
CA GLU A 80 4.91 -26.89 11.37
C GLU A 80 4.12 -28.07 10.75
N TYR A 81 4.03 -28.16 9.41
CA TYR A 81 3.16 -29.11 8.71
C TYR A 81 3.67 -30.57 8.66
N SER A 82 4.88 -30.87 9.15
CA SER A 82 5.45 -32.22 9.11
C SER A 82 5.61 -32.79 10.53
N SER A 83 4.68 -33.68 10.87
CA SER A 83 4.33 -34.13 12.22
C SER A 83 5.35 -34.97 12.99
N ASP A 84 6.61 -35.05 12.57
CA ASP A 84 7.60 -35.93 13.24
C ASP A 84 8.88 -35.24 13.73
N LEU A 85 9.22 -34.01 13.30
CA LEU A 85 10.55 -33.40 13.61
C LEU A 85 10.57 -31.89 13.93
N GLY A 86 9.43 -31.23 14.14
CA GLY A 86 9.36 -29.81 14.52
C GLY A 86 9.42 -28.84 13.34
N VAL A 87 9.66 -27.56 13.63
CA VAL A 87 9.57 -26.42 12.70
C VAL A 87 10.51 -26.59 11.49
N SER A 88 9.98 -26.49 10.27
CA SER A 88 10.68 -26.70 8.99
C SER A 88 10.76 -25.42 8.16
N TYR A 89 11.89 -25.18 7.46
CA TYR A 89 12.02 -24.04 6.54
C TYR A 89 11.04 -24.17 5.37
N MET A 90 10.29 -23.11 5.10
CA MET A 90 9.29 -23.07 4.04
C MET A 90 9.77 -22.21 2.87
N GLU A 91 10.01 -20.92 3.09
CA GLU A 91 10.43 -20.01 2.03
C GLU A 91 11.02 -18.70 2.58
N SER A 92 11.66 -17.90 1.72
CA SER A 92 12.07 -16.53 2.05
C SER A 92 11.27 -15.49 1.26
N THR A 93 10.92 -14.38 1.89
CA THR A 93 10.21 -13.28 1.22
C THR A 93 10.81 -11.92 1.53
N ARG A 94 10.71 -11.02 0.55
CA ARG A 94 11.04 -9.59 0.70
C ARG A 94 9.80 -8.70 0.50
N ARG A 95 8.64 -9.32 0.29
CA ARG A 95 7.41 -8.62 -0.08
C ARG A 95 6.52 -8.53 1.14
N ARG A 96 6.35 -7.32 1.66
CA ARG A 96 5.43 -7.02 2.76
C ARG A 96 4.38 -6.02 2.32
N ILE A 97 3.15 -6.18 2.80
CA ILE A 97 2.09 -5.18 2.67
C ILE A 97 1.61 -4.79 4.06
N CYS A 98 1.76 -3.51 4.39
CA CYS A 98 1.34 -2.94 5.66
C CYS A 98 -0.06 -2.35 5.51
N PHE A 99 -1.02 -2.87 6.28
CA PHE A 99 -2.42 -2.50 6.23
C PHE A 99 -2.82 -1.59 7.39
N ARG A 100 -3.70 -0.63 7.07
CA ARG A 100 -4.34 0.24 8.05
C ARG A 100 -5.84 0.31 7.79
N GLU A 101 -6.63 0.28 8.85
CA GLU A 101 -8.08 0.41 8.77
C GLU A 101 -8.49 1.76 8.17
N VAL A 102 -9.46 1.72 7.26
CA VAL A 102 -10.05 2.87 6.60
C VAL A 102 -11.57 2.77 6.61
N ARG A 103 -12.23 3.93 6.53
CA ARG A 103 -13.68 4.01 6.34
C ARG A 103 -13.98 4.38 4.89
N LEU A 104 -14.94 3.70 4.31
CA LEU A 104 -15.45 4.03 2.99
C LEU A 104 -16.46 5.16 3.11
N GLU A 105 -16.24 6.23 2.35
CA GLU A 105 -17.16 7.34 2.25
C GLU A 105 -17.69 7.44 0.82
N GLU A 106 -19.00 7.66 0.69
CA GLU A 106 -19.60 7.93 -0.61
C GLU A 106 -19.02 9.21 -1.23
N LYS A 107 -18.55 9.07 -2.47
CA LYS A 107 -18.03 10.17 -3.27
C LYS A 107 -19.16 11.17 -3.58
N GLY A 108 -19.21 12.24 -2.80
CA GLY A 108 -20.22 13.31 -2.92
C GLY A 108 -20.68 13.85 -1.56
N LYS A 109 -20.75 13.00 -0.53
CA LYS A 109 -21.13 13.40 0.84
C LYS A 109 -19.95 13.96 1.65
N ALA A 110 -18.72 13.55 1.33
CA ALA A 110 -17.51 14.06 1.99
C ALA A 110 -17.31 15.58 1.82
N LYS A 111 -17.67 16.12 0.64
CA LYS A 111 -17.61 17.55 0.34
C LYS A 111 -18.62 18.35 1.19
N ALA A 112 -19.84 17.83 1.32
CA ALA A 112 -20.89 18.43 2.15
C ALA A 112 -20.53 18.46 3.65
N LYS A 113 -19.78 17.47 4.16
CA LYS A 113 -19.36 17.42 5.57
C LYS A 113 -18.21 18.38 5.88
N ALA A 114 -17.26 18.54 4.94
CA ALA A 114 -16.20 19.54 5.05
C ALA A 114 -16.78 20.97 5.00
N ASP A 115 -17.73 21.21 4.09
CA ASP A 115 -18.42 22.50 3.96
C ASP A 115 -19.34 22.78 5.17
N ALA A 116 -20.01 21.77 5.72
CA ALA A 116 -20.84 21.90 6.93
C ALA A 116 -20.02 22.18 8.21
N CYS A 117 -18.82 21.60 8.33
CA CYS A 117 -17.88 21.94 9.42
C CYS A 117 -17.34 23.38 9.30
N GLN A 118 -17.47 24.02 8.13
CA GLN A 118 -17.11 25.42 7.94
C GLN A 118 -18.24 26.38 8.31
N LEU A 119 -19.48 25.87 8.37
CA LEU A 119 -20.71 26.59 8.73
C LEU A 119 -21.17 26.26 10.15
N VAL A 120 -20.24 26.22 11.12
CA VAL A 120 -20.62 26.09 12.53
C VAL A 120 -21.35 27.38 12.93
N LEU A 121 -22.67 27.27 13.10
CA LEU A 121 -23.47 28.33 13.71
C LEU A 121 -23.02 28.50 15.17
N ASP A 122 -22.77 29.75 15.56
CA ASP A 122 -22.48 30.08 16.95
C ASP A 122 -23.75 29.85 17.79
N ARG A 123 -23.67 28.93 18.75
CA ARG A 123 -24.80 28.52 19.62
C ARG A 123 -25.33 29.65 20.50
N ILE A 124 -24.54 30.71 20.70
CA ILE A 124 -24.92 31.85 21.55
C ILE A 124 -25.65 32.93 20.73
N THR A 125 -25.22 33.16 19.49
CA THR A 125 -25.70 34.29 18.67
C THR A 125 -26.62 33.89 17.52
N GLY A 126 -26.71 32.59 17.19
CA GLY A 126 -27.51 32.07 16.08
C GLY A 126 -27.02 32.52 14.69
N LYS A 127 -25.83 33.14 14.62
CA LYS A 127 -25.24 33.67 13.39
C LYS A 127 -24.11 32.74 12.91
N LEU A 128 -23.85 32.79 11.61
CA LEU A 128 -22.73 32.08 10.98
C LEU A 128 -21.41 32.54 11.60
N ALA A 129 -20.59 31.61 12.06
CA ALA A 129 -19.27 31.94 12.58
C ALA A 129 -18.41 32.60 11.47
N PRO A 130 -17.63 33.64 11.78
CA PRO A 130 -16.76 34.29 10.81
C PRO A 130 -15.76 33.29 10.22
N LEU A 131 -15.61 33.30 8.88
CA LEU A 131 -14.64 32.46 8.20
C LEU A 131 -13.22 32.71 8.76
N PRO A 132 -12.40 31.67 8.98
CA PRO A 132 -11.04 31.83 9.46
C PRO A 132 -10.25 32.70 8.47
N ARG A 133 -9.67 33.78 9.00
CA ARG A 133 -8.94 34.78 8.22
C ARG A 133 -7.72 34.12 7.57
N ARG A 134 -7.71 34.06 6.24
CA ARG A 134 -6.60 33.54 5.43
C ARG A 134 -5.29 34.23 5.84
N ARG A 135 -4.34 33.49 6.42
CA ARG A 135 -3.00 34.01 6.73
C ARG A 135 -2.33 34.45 5.43
N ARG A 136 -2.06 35.76 5.33
CA ARG A 136 -1.31 36.36 4.22
C ARG A 136 0.14 35.91 4.36
N THR A 137 0.63 35.08 3.45
CA THR A 137 2.06 34.80 3.33
C THR A 137 2.78 36.12 3.03
N ARG A 138 3.67 36.55 3.93
CA ARG A 138 4.61 37.63 3.64
C ARG A 138 5.55 37.12 2.55
N LYS A 139 5.61 37.81 1.40
CA LYS A 139 6.73 37.65 0.47
C LYS A 139 7.99 38.09 1.23
N MET A 140 8.98 37.20 1.32
CA MET A 140 10.34 37.61 1.65
C MET A 140 10.91 38.24 0.39
N ASP A 141 11.22 39.52 0.45
CA ASP A 141 12.03 40.17 -0.57
C ASP A 141 13.47 39.66 -0.42
N VAL A 142 13.97 38.99 -1.45
CA VAL A 142 15.37 38.58 -1.55
C VAL A 142 16.16 39.85 -1.88
N VAL A 143 16.99 40.29 -0.95
CA VAL A 143 18.02 41.30 -1.19
C VAL A 143 19.16 40.62 -1.97
N PRO A 144 19.59 41.15 -3.13
CA PRO A 144 20.78 40.65 -3.79
C PRO A 144 22.01 41.19 -3.06
N GLU A 145 22.86 40.30 -2.56
CA GLU A 145 24.22 40.70 -2.20
C GLU A 145 25.10 40.58 -3.45
N ASP A 146 25.46 41.74 -3.99
CA ASP A 146 26.67 41.93 -4.76
C ASP A 146 27.86 41.87 -3.78
N TYR A 147 28.79 40.92 -3.97
CA TYR A 147 30.25 41.07 -3.93
C TYR A 147 30.95 39.71 -4.17
#